data_AF-A0A3D2JEI7-F1
#
_entry.id   AF-A0A3D2JEI7-F1
#
_cell.length_a   1.000
_cell.length_b   1.000
_cell.length_c   1.000
_cell.angle_alpha   90.00
_cell.angle_beta   90.00
_cell.angle_gamma   90.00
#
_symmetry.space_group_name_H-M   'P 1'
#
loop_
_entity.id
_entity.type
_entity.pdbx_description
1 polymer ?
#
loop_
_entity_poly.entity_id
_entity_poly.type
_entity_poly.pdbx_seq_one_letter_code
_entity_poly.pdbx_strand_id
1 'polypeptide(L)' 'YVALGASDAVGVGSNQPGSQGYVPLIESRLPAGSHLVNLGISGIQLHEALARELPLALTTSPSLITIWLVVNDFVGG' A
#
# COMPACT_ATOMS: atom_id res chain seq x y z
N TYR A 1 6.70 -2.29 -8.26
CA TYR A 1 5.73 -2.76 -7.28
C TYR A 1 5.09 -1.55 -6.64
N VAL A 2 3.76 -1.46 -6.68
CA VAL A 2 3.00 -0.39 -6.01
C VAL A 2 2.08 -1.02 -4.97
N ALA A 3 2.06 -0.45 -3.77
CA ALA A 3 1.12 -0.83 -2.73
C ALA A 3 0.10 0.29 -2.51
N LEU A 4 -1.19 -0.03 -2.59
CA LEU A 4 -2.30 0.82 -2.19
C LEU A 4 -2.89 0.25 -0.90
N GLY A 5 -3.21 1.10 0.06
CA GLY A 5 -3.77 0.62 1.31
C GLY A 5 -3.88 1.67 2.40
N ALA A 6 -4.28 1.21 3.57
CA ALA A 6 -4.42 2.06 4.74
C ALA A 6 -3.19 2.01 5.67
N SER A 7 -3.41 2.09 6.96
CA SER A 7 -2.39 2.04 8.01
C SER A 7 -1.56 0.75 7.98
N ASP A 8 -2.15 -0.36 7.54
CA ASP A 8 -1.46 -1.64 7.37
C ASP A 8 -0.37 -1.57 6.29
N ALA A 9 -0.63 -0.87 5.19
CA ALA A 9 0.34 -0.63 4.12
C ALA A 9 1.44 0.32 4.56
N VAL A 10 1.10 1.32 5.39
CA VAL A 10 2.09 2.20 6.05
C VAL A 10 2.97 1.42 7.03
N GLY A 11 2.49 0.31 7.58
CA GLY A 11 3.20 -0.53 8.55
C GLY A 11 2.87 -0.21 10.01
N VAL A 12 1.73 0.44 10.27
CA VAL A 12 1.22 0.67 11.64
C VAL A 12 1.04 -0.65 12.36
N GLY A 13 1.43 -0.70 13.64
CA GLY A 13 1.47 -1.92 14.44
C GLY A 13 2.81 -2.65 14.40
N SER A 14 3.74 -2.25 13.53
CA SER A 14 5.12 -2.74 13.55
C SER A 14 6.04 -1.79 14.31
N ASN A 15 7.14 -2.33 14.85
CA ASN A 15 8.19 -1.52 15.50
C ASN A 15 9.10 -0.84 14.47
N GLN A 16 9.21 -1.43 13.27
CA GLN A 16 10.02 -0.91 12.17
C GLN A 16 9.22 -0.96 10.86
N PRO A 17 8.37 0.05 10.59
CA PRO A 17 7.49 0.07 9.41
C PRO A 17 8.21 -0.15 8.07
N GLY A 18 9.44 0.35 7.96
CA GLY A 18 10.27 0.22 6.74
C GLY A 18 10.83 -1.18 6.49
N SER A 19 10.71 -2.14 7.42
CA SER A 19 11.26 -3.49 7.25
C SER A 19 10.34 -4.62 7.70
N GLN A 20 9.39 -4.35 8.59
CA GLN A 20 8.53 -5.37 9.22
C GLN A 20 7.10 -5.39 8.67
N GLY A 21 6.66 -4.32 8.00
CA GLY A 21 5.35 -4.29 7.33
C GLY A 21 5.29 -5.28 6.15
N TYR A 22 4.09 -5.66 5.72
CA TYR A 22 3.95 -6.59 4.59
C TYR A 22 4.54 -6.01 3.29
N VAL A 23 4.46 -4.69 3.10
CA VAL A 23 4.98 -4.00 1.91
C VAL A 23 6.48 -4.22 1.72
N PRO A 24 7.37 -3.88 2.68
CA PRO A 24 8.81 -4.17 2.56
C PRO A 24 9.12 -5.67 2.56
N LEU A 25 8.32 -6.49 3.25
CA LEU A 25 8.49 -7.95 3.21
C LEU A 25 8.15 -8.57 1.84
N ILE A 26 7.27 -7.96 1.06
CA ILE A 26 7.04 -8.35 -0.34
C ILE A 26 8.19 -7.84 -1.22
N GLU A 27 8.58 -6.57 -1.08
CA GLU A 27 9.65 -5.96 -1.87
C GLU A 27 10.98 -6.71 -1.75
N SER A 28 11.36 -7.11 -0.54
CA SER A 28 12.56 -7.91 -0.27
C SER A 28 12.59 -9.30 -0.93
N ARG A 29 11.44 -9.78 -1.43
CA ARG A 29 11.31 -11.06 -2.16
C ARG A 29 11.20 -10.88 -3.67
N LEU A 30 11.17 -9.64 -4.17
CA LEU A 30 11.13 -9.37 -5.60
C LEU A 30 12.54 -9.49 -6.23
N PRO A 31 12.63 -9.70 -7.56
CA PRO A 31 13.91 -9.70 -8.25
C PRO A 31 14.73 -8.44 -7.98
N ALA A 32 16.05 -8.58 -7.96
CA ALA A 32 16.96 -7.43 -7.81
C ALA A 32 16.68 -6.37 -8.89
N GLY A 33 16.73 -5.09 -8.49
CA GLY A 33 16.35 -3.96 -9.36
C GLY A 33 14.85 -3.65 -9.38
N SER A 34 14.03 -4.36 -8.61
CA SER A 34 12.64 -3.97 -8.39
C SER A 34 12.56 -2.66 -7.61
N HIS A 35 11.61 -1.79 -8.01
CA HIS A 35 11.31 -0.54 -7.29
C HIS A 35 9.95 -0.64 -6.59
N LEU A 36 9.89 -0.14 -5.37
CA LEU A 36 8.66 -0.01 -4.58
C LEU A 36 8.18 1.44 -4.54
N VAL A 37 6.87 1.61 -4.72
CA VAL A 37 6.14 2.84 -4.39
C VAL A 37 5.02 2.46 -3.44
N ASN A 38 5.13 2.87 -2.18
CA ASN A 38 4.07 2.68 -1.19
C ASN A 38 3.19 3.93 -1.18
N LEU A 39 1.95 3.80 -1.62
CA LEU A 39 0.98 4.89 -1.67
C LEU A 39 0.05 4.92 -0.45
N GLY A 40 0.23 3.99 0.49
CA GLY A 40 -0.69 3.80 1.61
C GLY A 40 -0.93 5.05 2.45
N ILE A 41 -2.19 5.31 2.78
CA ILE A 41 -2.63 6.46 3.59
C ILE A 41 -3.41 5.96 4.80
N SER A 42 -2.87 6.14 6.01
CA SER A 42 -3.56 5.73 7.24
C SER A 42 -4.98 6.29 7.33
N GLY A 43 -5.94 5.41 7.65
CA GLY A 43 -7.36 5.78 7.79
C GLY A 43 -8.15 5.91 6.48
N ILE A 44 -7.50 5.76 5.31
CA ILE A 44 -8.19 5.91 4.02
C ILE A 44 -9.25 4.82 3.82
N GLN A 45 -10.39 5.21 3.23
CA GLN A 45 -11.45 4.33 2.77
C GLN A 45 -11.31 4.05 1.27
N LEU A 46 -11.93 2.98 0.77
CA LEU A 46 -11.88 2.59 -0.64
C LEU A 46 -12.32 3.71 -1.58
N HIS A 47 -13.42 4.41 -1.26
CA HIS A 47 -13.92 5.50 -2.10
C HIS A 47 -12.87 6.62 -2.28
N GLU A 48 -12.15 6.95 -1.22
CA GLU A 48 -11.11 7.98 -1.25
C GLU A 48 -9.84 7.50 -1.97
N ALA A 49 -9.48 6.22 -1.80
CA ALA A 49 -8.34 5.59 -2.49
C ALA A 49 -8.47 5.66 -4.02
N LEU A 50 -9.69 5.56 -4.55
CA LEU A 50 -9.96 5.73 -6.00
C LEU A 50 -9.54 7.12 -6.52
N ALA A 51 -9.63 8.16 -5.68
CA ALA A 51 -9.28 9.52 -6.06
C ALA A 51 -7.81 9.88 -5.73
N ARG A 52 -7.24 9.27 -4.69
CA ARG A 52 -5.93 9.67 -4.14
C ARG A 52 -4.80 8.71 -4.48
N GLU A 53 -5.00 7.41 -4.36
CA GLU A 53 -3.96 6.40 -4.56
C GLU A 53 -3.96 5.87 -6.00
N LEU A 54 -5.13 5.52 -6.53
CA LEU A 54 -5.26 4.87 -7.84
C LEU A 54 -4.66 5.69 -9.00
N PRO A 55 -4.88 7.02 -9.12
CA PRO A 55 -4.29 7.78 -10.21
C PRO A 55 -2.76 7.75 -10.19
N LEU A 56 -2.15 7.87 -9.01
CA LEU A 56 -0.70 7.79 -8.86
C LEU A 56 -0.19 6.39 -9.21
N ALA A 57 -0.87 5.34 -8.76
CA ALA A 57 -0.51 3.97 -9.12
C ALA A 57 -0.48 3.77 -10.65
N LEU A 58 -1.51 4.25 -11.35
CA LEU A 58 -1.60 4.14 -12.81
C LEU A 58 -0.48 4.90 -13.54
N THR A 59 -0.04 6.05 -13.02
CA THR A 59 1.08 6.81 -13.64
C THR A 59 2.43 6.10 -13.55
N THR A 60 2.59 5.14 -12.64
CA THR A 60 3.87 4.42 -12.46
C THR A 60 4.03 3.20 -13.35
N SER A 61 3.03 2.85 -14.17
CA SER A 61 3.01 1.64 -15.03
C SER A 61 3.54 0.37 -14.33
N PRO A 62 2.97 -0.02 -13.17
CA PRO A 62 3.54 -1.07 -12.34
C PRO A 62 3.29 -2.47 -12.91
N SER A 63 4.27 -3.35 -12.77
CA SER A 63 4.15 -4.78 -13.08
C SER A 63 3.50 -5.61 -11.96
N LEU A 64 3.44 -5.07 -10.74
CA LEU A 64 2.80 -5.68 -9.57
C LEU A 64 2.12 -4.60 -8.74
N ILE A 65 0.85 -4.83 -8.41
CA ILE A 65 0.07 -4.00 -7.48
C ILE A 65 -0.46 -4.89 -6.36
N THR A 66 -0.36 -4.42 -5.11
CA THR A 66 -1.13 -4.96 -3.98
C THR A 66 -2.14 -3.92 -3.52
N ILE A 67 -3.34 -4.37 -3.15
CA ILE A 67 -4.41 -3.50 -2.64
C ILE A 67 -4.94 -4.13 -1.35
N TRP A 68 -4.86 -3.39 -0.24
CA TRP A 68 -5.44 -3.78 1.04
C TRP A 68 -6.24 -2.60 1.62
N LEU A 69 -7.54 -2.57 1.35
CA LEU A 69 -8.47 -1.52 1.73
C LEU A 69 -9.80 -2.17 2.12
N VAL A 70 -10.00 -2.41 3.42
CA VAL A 70 -11.25 -3.03 3.91
C VAL A 70 -11.62 -2.62 5.33
N VAL A 71 -10.63 -2.40 6.20
CA VAL A 71 -10.89 -2.19 7.63
C VAL A 71 -11.58 -0.85 7.90
N ASN A 72 -11.14 0.23 7.26
CA ASN A 72 -11.73 1.55 7.49
C ASN A 72 -13.13 1.69 6.90
N ASP A 73 -13.39 1.06 5.75
CA ASP A 73 -14.72 0.99 5.15
C ASP A 73 -15.67 0.22 6.08
N PHE A 74 -15.25 -0.94 6.58
CA PHE A 74 -16.06 -1.74 7.51
C PHE A 74 -16.39 -1.01 8.82
N VAL A 75 -15.44 -0.25 9.37
CA VAL A 75 -15.67 0.56 10.59
C VAL A 75 -16.49 1.82 10.29
N GLY A 76 -16.31 2.41 9.10
CA GLY A 76 -16.95 3.65 8.67
C GLY A 76 -18.42 3.50 8.26
N GLY A 77 -18.83 2.32 7.81
CA GLY A 77 -20.19 2.02 7.33
C GLY A 77 -20.31 2.13 5.81
#